data_AF-A0A9D6M7X8-F1
#
_entry.id   AF-A0A9D6M7X8-F1
#
_cell.length_a   1.000
_cell.length_b   1.000
_cell.length_c   1.000
_cell.angle_alpha   90.00
_cell.angle_beta   90.00
_cell.angle_gamma   90.00
#
_symmetry.space_group_name_H-M   'P 1'
#
loop_
_entity.id
_entity.type
_entity.pdbx_description
1 polymer ?
#
loop_
_entity_poly.entity_id
_entity_poly.type
_entity_poly.pdbx_seq_one_letter_code
_entity_poly.pdbx_strand_id
1 'polypeptide(L)' 'MSHALFLSTATPLFAQTLALLDRLFPPSRAFGVRLWDGTEVGATTAPPFTLVLKHPGALRRMFTPPVELSLGEA' A
#
# COMPACT_ATOMS: atom_id res chain seq x y z
N MET A 1 -4.35 -14.88 18.38
CA MET A 1 -4.91 -15.06 17.02
C MET A 1 -5.89 -13.91 16.77
N SER A 2 -5.36 -12.70 16.60
CA SER A 2 -6.18 -11.47 16.64
C SER A 2 -6.87 -11.26 15.29
N HIS A 3 -8.17 -11.51 15.25
CA HIS A 3 -9.05 -11.10 14.17
C HIS A 3 -9.33 -9.59 14.30
N ALA A 4 -8.74 -8.78 13.42
CA ALA A 4 -9.14 -7.40 13.24
C ALA A 4 -10.22 -7.33 12.15
N LEU A 5 -11.49 -7.39 12.58
CA LEU A 5 -12.64 -7.04 11.75
C LEU A 5 -12.72 -5.52 11.65
N PHE A 6 -12.35 -4.95 10.50
CA PHE A 6 -12.70 -3.58 10.12
C PHE A 6 -13.57 -3.62 8.86
N LEU A 7 -14.83 -4.04 9.02
CA LEU A 7 -15.90 -3.74 8.06
C LEU A 7 -16.44 -2.35 8.36
N SER A 8 -15.60 -1.33 8.13
CA SER A 8 -16.09 0.02 7.88
C SER A 8 -15.95 0.21 6.38
N THR A 9 -17.01 0.64 5.70
CA THR A 9 -17.00 0.94 4.26
C THR A 9 -15.72 1.67 3.90
N ALA A 10 -14.76 0.95 3.31
CA ALA A 10 -13.45 1.50 3.04
C ALA A 10 -13.63 2.79 2.25
N THR A 11 -13.13 3.90 2.77
CA THR A 11 -13.17 5.20 2.10
C THR A 11 -12.69 5.00 0.66
N PRO A 12 -13.32 5.61 -0.36
CA PRO A 12 -13.00 5.32 -1.77
C PRO A 12 -11.50 5.39 -2.11
N LEU A 13 -10.73 6.22 -1.40
CA LEU A 13 -9.26 6.29 -1.49
C LEU A 13 -8.55 4.99 -1.08
N PHE A 14 -9.02 4.34 -0.04
CA PHE A 14 -8.47 3.06 0.43
C PHE A 14 -8.67 1.98 -0.61
N ALA A 15 -9.91 1.80 -1.07
CA ALA A 15 -10.24 0.80 -2.08
C ALA A 15 -9.48 1.04 -3.40
N GLN A 16 -9.35 2.30 -3.82
CA GLN A 16 -8.55 2.66 -4.99
C GLN A 16 -7.06 2.35 -4.79
N THR A 17 -6.52 2.63 -3.61
CA THR A 17 -5.10 2.34 -3.31
C THR A 17 -4.83 0.85 -3.34
N LEU A 18 -5.69 0.02 -2.75
CA LEU A 18 -5.55 -1.44 -2.81
C LEU A 18 -5.65 -1.96 -4.24
N ALA A 19 -6.65 -1.51 -5.01
CA ALA A 19 -6.81 -1.90 -6.40
C ALA A 19 -5.59 -1.51 -7.26
N LEU A 20 -4.95 -0.39 -6.94
CA LEU A 20 -3.74 0.06 -7.62
C LEU A 20 -2.52 -0.77 -7.19
N LEU A 21 -2.39 -1.11 -5.91
CA LEU A 21 -1.36 -2.03 -5.42
C LEU A 21 -1.45 -3.41 -6.10
N ASP A 22 -2.66 -3.94 -6.31
CA ASP A 22 -2.87 -5.23 -6.98
C ASP A 22 -2.54 -5.17 -8.49
N ARG A 23 -2.61 -3.99 -9.11
CA ARG A 23 -2.21 -3.78 -10.50
C ARG A 23 -0.70 -3.61 -10.67
N LEU A 24 -0.05 -2.97 -9.69
CA LEU A 24 1.39 -2.69 -9.73
C LEU A 24 2.24 -3.89 -9.34
N PHE A 25 1.75 -4.73 -8.44
CA PHE A 25 2.52 -5.81 -7.84
C PHE A 25 1.85 -7.16 -8.06
N PRO A 26 2.62 -8.25 -8.20
CA PRO A 26 2.07 -9.58 -8.25
C PRO A 26 1.30 -9.93 -6.97
N PRO A 27 0.33 -10.87 -7.02
CA PRO A 27 -0.43 -11.32 -5.85
C PRO A 27 0.46 -11.89 -4.74
N SER A 28 1.56 -12.56 -5.14
CA SER A 28 2.59 -13.07 -4.23
C SER A 28 3.63 -11.99 -3.96
N ARG A 29 3.39 -11.17 -2.93
CA ARG A 29 4.25 -10.05 -2.57
C ARG A 29 5.13 -10.38 -1.38
N ALA A 30 6.43 -10.14 -1.53
CA ALA A 30 7.41 -10.39 -0.47
C ALA A 30 7.55 -9.23 0.53
N PHE A 31 6.71 -8.19 0.48
CA PHE A 31 6.77 -7.03 1.37
C PHE A 31 5.37 -6.65 1.87
N GLY A 32 5.30 -6.15 3.11
CA GLY A 32 4.06 -5.62 3.67
C GLY A 32 3.82 -4.19 3.20
N VAL A 33 2.59 -3.69 3.29
CA VAL A 33 2.29 -2.27 3.10
C VAL A 33 1.56 -1.73 4.31
N ARG A 34 1.92 -0.53 4.78
CA ARG A 34 1.15 0.21 5.77
C ARG A 34 0.67 1.52 5.18
N LEU A 35 -0.63 1.77 5.29
CA LEU A 35 -1.27 2.98 4.79
C LEU A 35 -1.22 4.11 5.83
N TRP A 36 -1.56 5.31 5.40
CA TRP A 36 -1.48 6.55 6.20
C TRP A 36 -2.43 6.56 7.40
N ASP A 37 -3.46 5.73 7.39
CA ASP A 37 -4.40 5.51 8.49
C ASP A 37 -3.95 4.41 9.45
N GLY A 38 -2.80 3.79 9.19
CA GLY A 38 -2.27 2.69 9.97
C GLY A 38 -2.73 1.30 9.51
N THR A 39 -3.59 1.21 8.50
CA THR A 39 -4.01 -0.09 7.96
C THR A 39 -2.84 -0.84 7.36
N GLU A 40 -2.68 -2.11 7.74
CA GLU A 40 -1.62 -2.97 7.23
C GLU A 40 -2.17 -3.98 6.21
N VAL A 41 -1.50 -4.06 5.08
CA VAL A 41 -1.69 -5.06 4.02
C VAL A 41 -0.54 -6.05 4.13
N GLY A 42 -0.88 -7.30 4.45
CA GLY A 42 0.09 -8.35 4.67
C GLY A 42 0.88 -8.72 3.41
N ALA A 43 2.11 -9.18 3.64
CA ALA A 43 2.89 -9.88 2.63
C ALA A 43 2.44 -11.35 2.53
N THR A 44 2.74 -11.99 1.41
CA THR A 44 2.49 -13.42 1.22
C THR A 44 3.50 -14.29 1.97
N THR A 45 4.70 -13.77 2.21
CA THR A 45 5.79 -14.42 2.97
C THR A 45 6.24 -13.53 4.12
N ALA A 46 7.12 -14.02 5.00
CA ALA A 46 7.79 -13.16 5.98
C ALA A 46 8.52 -12.02 5.25
N PRO A 47 8.09 -10.75 5.43
CA PRO A 47 8.61 -9.67 4.61
C PRO A 47 9.95 -9.15 5.16
N PRO A 48 10.94 -8.86 4.30
CA PRO A 48 12.18 -8.23 4.73
C PRO A 48 11.99 -6.73 5.03
N PHE A 49 10.90 -6.13 4.54
CA PHE A 49 10.54 -4.74 4.82
C PHE A 49 9.03 -4.49 4.66
N THR A 50 8.58 -3.34 5.17
CA THR A 50 7.21 -2.82 4.97
C THR A 50 7.29 -1.48 4.24
N LEU A 51 6.58 -1.36 3.12
CA LEU A 51 6.39 -0.09 2.42
C LEU A 51 5.35 0.75 3.17
N VAL A 52 5.75 1.92 3.67
CA VAL A 52 4.85 2.82 4.41
C VAL A 52 4.41 3.99 3.53
N LEU A 53 3.13 4.05 3.19
CA LEU A 53 2.52 5.16 2.46
C LEU A 53 2.07 6.23 3.45
N LYS A 54 2.84 7.31 3.60
CA LYS A 54 2.59 8.36 4.59
C LYS A 54 1.37 9.23 4.28
N HIS A 55 0.97 9.29 3.01
CA HIS A 55 -0.12 10.15 2.54
C HIS A 55 -1.01 9.44 1.50
N PRO A 56 -2.30 9.80 1.37
CA PRO A 56 -3.23 9.20 0.38
C PRO A 56 -2.75 9.26 -1.07
N GLY A 57 -1.92 10.25 -1.40
CA GLY A 57 -1.39 10.46 -2.75
C GLY A 57 0.01 9.87 -2.99
N ALA A 58 0.65 9.26 -1.97
CA ALA A 58 2.04 8.82 -2.05
C ALA A 58 2.22 7.78 -3.18
N LEU A 59 1.35 6.77 -3.23
CA LEU A 59 1.42 5.73 -4.26
C LEU A 59 1.26 6.32 -5.67
N ARG A 60 0.35 7.28 -5.86
CA ARG A 60 0.22 7.96 -7.16
C ARG A 60 1.51 8.71 -7.50
N ARG A 61 2.06 9.48 -6.56
CA ARG A 61 3.28 10.27 -6.76
C ARG A 61 4.47 9.38 -7.13
N MET A 62 4.64 8.24 -6.45
CA MET A 62 5.71 7.26 -6.70
C MET A 62 5.76 6.76 -8.15
N PHE A 63 4.63 6.75 -8.85
CA PHE A 63 4.51 6.21 -10.22
C PHE A 63 4.09 7.26 -11.25
N THR A 64 4.09 8.54 -10.89
CA THR A 64 3.92 9.65 -11.86
C THR A 64 5.28 10.01 -12.45
N PRO A 65 5.42 10.04 -13.79
CA PRO A 65 6.66 10.49 -14.43
C PRO A 65 7.05 11.92 -14.03
N PRO A 66 8.36 12.20 -13.83
CA PRO A 66 9.50 11.27 -13.92
C PRO A 66 9.61 10.36 -12.68
N VAL A 67 9.77 9.05 -12.91
CA VAL A 67 9.60 8.01 -11.86
C VAL A 67 10.84 7.85 -10.98
N GLU A 68 12.05 8.14 -11.48
CA GLU A 68 13.29 7.85 -10.74
C GLU A 68 13.36 8.63 -9.41
N LEU A 69 12.92 9.89 -9.45
CA LEU A 69 12.96 10.81 -8.31
C LEU A 69 11.67 10.70 -7.48
N SER A 70 10.52 10.55 -8.14
CA SER A 70 9.23 10.55 -7.48
C SER A 70 9.00 9.34 -6.58
N LEU A 71 9.66 8.21 -6.87
CA LEU A 71 9.61 7.00 -6.04
C LEU A 71 10.19 7.23 -4.62
N GLY A 72 11.28 8.00 -4.52
CA GLY A 72 11.98 8.25 -3.25
C GLY A 72 11.43 9.43 -2.45
N GLU A 73 10.81 10.41 -3.10
CA GLU A 73 10.31 11.64 -2.46
C GLU A 73 8.87 11.57 -1.95
N ALA A 74 8.11 10.56 -2.35
CA ALA A 74 6.67 10.49 -2.12
C ALA A 74 6.24 10.22 -0.67
#